data_AF-A0A7W8QNT6-F1
#
_entry.id   AF-A0A7W8QNT6-F1
#
_cell.length_a   1.000
_cell.length_b   1.000
_cell.length_c   1.000
_cell.angle_alpha   90.00
_cell.angle_beta   90.00
_cell.angle_gamma   90.00
#
_symmetry.space_group_name_H-M   'P 1'
#
loop_
_entity.id
_entity.type
_entity.pdbx_description
1 polymer ?
#
loop_
_entity_poly.entity_id
_entity_poly.type
_entity_poly.pdbx_seq_one_letter_code
_entity_poly.pdbx_strand_id
1 'polypeptide(L)'
;MSVRGGRAAAAGGLAAVLLAAGCATVPSGGPIVEADRVGESPDPYEGYVRMLPVGPQPGVGEEGLVKGFLKDMASFEENHAAARRFLLPQTRAEWSPDDSALVYENMDAVSLDVETSADDTAATVRMRTPEAAMIRADGQYVPVDGSEIIDVTFKLQRDDDGEWRITELPDRLLLSRADVDRVYRPLNLYYFNADSSTLVPDPVFLPVTSDEVATRLAKKLVAGPTEWLEPAVRSSFPADSTADVAFDAGRVVVSMDGENPGNQARFGMEAQLGWTLKQLPEVQEVVLRFGDDEVRIPRDEDENLQTDTDYWKAVNPSGVTGELNAYFVRDGRLWSMNGGGEDTGDQAEQVDASFGTGGPAHYAVSLNEERFAAVSADGGEVLLTESGTGDVRTVLEGGEYTALSWDGYGNLWVAEDTSKGDDPGSRLWMLRGGTEKVRVDAPALKKREVVQLRLSRDGTRAAVVTADGDPEGRLWVGRVVPDGDDGVALGGFLELASEVGAISDAAWRSGDQLAVLGQKNGAMRGYLVPLDGATDPTSVGTITSAETIAAAPERPLIAGGDDDQLWLTSDRVLWQRATEGTDPVFPG
;
A
#
# COMPACT_ATOMS: atom_id res chain seq x y z
N MET A 1 79.27 -45.54 -19.09
CA MET A 1 78.43 -46.75 -18.90
C MET A 1 77.88 -46.73 -17.49
N SER A 2 76.54 -46.77 -17.36
CA SER A 2 75.74 -47.61 -16.44
C SER A 2 76.53 -48.31 -15.29
N VAL A 3 76.08 -48.43 -14.03
CA VAL A 3 74.75 -48.36 -13.38
C VAL A 3 74.95 -48.60 -11.86
N ARG A 4 74.06 -48.00 -11.04
CA ARG A 4 73.50 -48.40 -9.71
C ARG A 4 74.32 -48.61 -8.43
N GLY A 5 73.63 -48.19 -7.34
CA GLY A 5 73.61 -48.79 -6.00
C GLY A 5 74.06 -47.79 -4.93
N GLY A 6 73.34 -47.45 -3.87
CA GLY A 6 72.11 -47.91 -3.24
C GLY A 6 72.21 -47.60 -1.73
N ARG A 7 71.12 -47.08 -1.13
CA ARG A 7 70.91 -46.81 0.33
C ARG A 7 71.69 -45.57 0.86
N ALA A 8 71.19 -44.70 1.72
CA ALA A 8 70.13 -44.74 2.74
C ALA A 8 69.66 -43.29 2.96
N ALA A 9 68.37 -42.97 2.91
CA ALA A 9 67.41 -43.05 4.02
C ALA A 9 67.82 -42.25 5.27
N ALA A 10 67.22 -41.06 5.45
CA ALA A 10 66.80 -40.45 6.73
C ALA A 10 66.80 -38.89 6.69
N ALA A 11 65.99 -38.27 5.82
CA ALA A 11 65.69 -36.83 5.95
C ALA A 11 64.36 -36.40 5.29
N GLY A 12 63.48 -37.33 4.90
CA GLY A 12 62.26 -37.03 4.12
C GLY A 12 60.95 -37.24 4.86
N GLY A 13 60.97 -37.51 6.17
CA GLY A 13 59.79 -37.98 6.93
C GLY A 13 59.14 -36.97 7.87
N LEU A 14 59.66 -35.75 8.02
CA LEU A 14 59.15 -34.81 9.03
C LEU A 14 58.56 -33.50 8.47
N ALA A 15 58.58 -33.29 7.15
CA ALA A 15 58.01 -32.08 6.53
C ALA A 15 56.64 -32.32 5.86
N ALA A 16 56.19 -33.57 5.73
CA ALA A 16 54.93 -33.91 5.05
C ALA A 16 53.74 -34.18 6.00
N VAL A 17 53.93 -34.12 7.33
CA VAL A 17 52.85 -34.32 8.31
C VAL A 17 52.31 -33.00 8.86
N LEU A 18 52.99 -31.87 8.64
CA LEU A 18 52.56 -30.54 9.09
C LEU A 18 51.63 -29.80 8.12
N LEU A 19 51.33 -30.37 6.96
CA LEU A 19 50.43 -29.76 5.96
C LEU A 19 48.99 -30.34 5.96
N ALA A 20 48.65 -31.19 6.93
CA ALA A 20 47.33 -31.85 7.02
C ALA A 20 46.55 -31.58 8.32
N ALA A 21 46.88 -30.50 9.05
CA ALA A 21 46.16 -30.08 10.26
C ALA A 21 45.54 -28.68 10.16
N GLY A 22 45.22 -28.24 8.93
CA GLY A 22 44.43 -27.04 8.67
C GLY A 22 42.96 -27.39 8.47
N CYS A 23 42.32 -28.05 9.43
CA CYS A 23 40.86 -28.07 9.47
C CYS A 23 40.41 -26.68 9.92
N ALA A 24 40.07 -25.81 8.97
CA ALA A 24 39.28 -24.63 9.28
C ALA A 24 37.89 -25.12 9.71
N THR A 25 37.66 -25.18 11.04
CA THR A 25 36.32 -25.32 11.60
C THR A 25 35.59 -24.02 11.34
N VAL A 26 34.79 -23.99 10.28
CA VAL A 26 33.76 -22.95 10.11
C VAL A 26 32.79 -23.11 11.29
N PRO A 27 32.51 -22.06 12.09
CA PRO A 27 31.47 -22.14 13.10
C PRO A 27 30.13 -22.44 12.41
N SER A 28 29.62 -23.66 12.55
CA SER A 28 28.32 -24.08 12.00
C SER A 28 27.17 -23.76 12.96
N GLY A 29 27.25 -22.61 13.63
CA GLY A 29 26.32 -22.22 14.68
C GLY A 29 26.73 -20.90 15.31
N GLY A 30 26.53 -19.81 14.58
CA GLY A 30 26.11 -18.57 15.23
C GLY A 30 24.62 -18.70 15.57
N PRO A 31 24.09 -17.95 16.55
CA PRO A 31 22.65 -17.79 16.62
C PRO A 31 22.16 -17.38 15.22
N ILE A 32 21.14 -18.06 14.72
CA ILE A 32 20.37 -17.52 13.61
C ILE A 32 19.87 -16.19 14.15
N VAL A 33 20.45 -15.11 13.67
CA VAL A 33 19.81 -13.81 13.77
C VAL A 33 18.65 -13.97 12.80
N GLU A 34 17.44 -14.14 13.35
CA GLU A 34 16.22 -13.91 12.56
C GLU A 34 16.46 -12.59 11.83
N ALA A 35 16.47 -12.62 10.50
CA ALA A 35 16.40 -11.38 9.74
C ALA A 35 15.19 -10.63 10.28
N ASP A 36 15.38 -9.36 10.60
CA ASP A 36 14.40 -8.52 11.28
C ASP A 36 13.00 -8.77 10.72
N ARG A 37 12.05 -8.99 11.62
CA ARG A 37 10.63 -9.16 11.27
C ARG A 37 10.24 -7.98 10.40
N VAL A 38 10.03 -8.21 9.10
CA VAL A 38 9.64 -7.16 8.15
C VAL A 38 8.16 -6.81 8.35
N GLY A 39 7.94 -6.08 9.44
CA GLY A 39 6.88 -5.10 9.67
C GLY A 39 7.47 -3.72 9.97
N GLU A 40 8.81 -3.55 9.92
CA GLU A 40 9.42 -2.22 9.90
C GLU A 40 9.07 -1.50 8.60
N SER A 41 8.47 -0.32 8.73
CA SER A 41 8.40 0.64 7.64
C SER A 41 9.82 0.86 7.08
N PRO A 42 10.03 0.83 5.76
CA PRO A 42 11.33 1.17 5.17
C PRO A 42 11.80 2.51 5.74
N ASP A 43 13.10 2.66 6.02
CA ASP A 43 13.64 3.93 6.50
C ASP A 43 13.19 5.03 5.52
N PRO A 44 12.43 6.04 5.96
CA PRO A 44 11.89 7.08 5.08
C PRO A 44 13.01 7.88 4.38
N TYR A 45 14.24 7.83 4.87
CA TYR A 45 15.40 8.46 4.22
C TYR A 45 16.21 7.49 3.34
N GLU A 46 15.87 6.19 3.32
CA GLU A 46 16.56 5.20 2.51
C GLU A 46 16.48 5.58 1.03
N GLY A 47 17.62 5.62 0.34
CA GLY A 47 17.70 5.99 -1.07
C GLY A 47 17.52 7.48 -1.38
N TYR A 48 17.37 8.37 -0.39
CA TYR A 48 17.34 9.81 -0.67
C TYR A 48 18.72 10.27 -1.16
N VAL A 49 18.76 10.84 -2.37
CA VAL A 49 19.97 11.40 -2.96
C VAL A 49 19.76 12.90 -3.14
N ARG A 50 20.40 13.68 -2.26
CA ARG A 50 20.41 15.14 -2.37
C ARG A 50 20.94 15.55 -3.74
N MET A 51 20.12 16.28 -4.50
CA MET A 51 20.54 16.85 -5.76
C MET A 51 21.38 18.11 -5.53
N LEU A 52 22.55 18.16 -6.16
CA LEU A 52 23.35 19.39 -6.31
C LEU A 52 23.38 19.77 -7.79
N PRO A 53 22.30 20.38 -8.29
CA PRO A 53 22.20 20.71 -9.70
C PRO A 53 23.12 21.87 -10.09
N VAL A 54 23.62 21.82 -11.32
CA VAL A 54 24.59 22.77 -11.87
C VAL A 54 23.90 24.04 -12.40
N GLY A 55 22.58 24.00 -12.60
CA GLY A 55 21.81 25.08 -13.24
C GLY A 55 21.99 25.12 -14.78
N PRO A 56 21.40 26.13 -15.44
CA PRO A 56 21.48 26.25 -16.90
C PRO A 56 22.93 26.42 -17.36
N GLN A 57 23.32 25.62 -18.35
CA GLN A 57 24.66 25.73 -18.95
C GLN A 57 24.70 26.91 -19.94
N PRO A 58 25.81 27.66 -20.03
CA PRO A 58 25.96 28.73 -21.01
C PRO A 58 25.76 28.23 -22.44
N GLY A 59 25.03 28.99 -23.26
CA GLY A 59 24.73 28.67 -24.66
C GLY A 59 23.73 27.54 -24.87
N VAL A 60 23.00 27.10 -23.84
CA VAL A 60 21.95 26.08 -23.99
C VAL A 60 20.78 26.65 -24.80
N GLY A 61 20.29 25.88 -25.78
CA GLY A 61 19.09 26.22 -26.56
C GLY A 61 17.79 26.05 -25.76
N GLU A 62 16.68 26.43 -26.38
CA GLU A 62 15.33 26.47 -25.80
C GLU A 62 14.89 25.12 -25.21
N GLU A 63 15.01 24.03 -25.99
CA GLU A 63 14.69 22.67 -25.52
C GLU A 63 15.59 22.25 -24.37
N GLY A 64 16.89 22.56 -24.45
CA GLY A 64 17.86 22.20 -23.42
C GLY A 64 17.61 22.95 -22.10
N LEU A 65 17.14 24.20 -22.18
CA LEU A 65 16.72 24.97 -21.03
C LEU A 65 15.52 24.32 -20.33
N VAL A 66 14.47 23.97 -21.09
CA VAL A 66 13.26 23.33 -20.53
C VAL A 66 13.59 21.96 -19.95
N LYS A 67 14.36 21.12 -20.65
CA LYS A 67 14.79 19.81 -20.13
C LYS A 67 15.62 19.92 -18.85
N GLY A 68 16.53 20.90 -18.79
CA GLY A 68 17.31 21.20 -17.59
C GLY A 68 16.43 21.67 -16.44
N PHE A 69 15.46 22.54 -16.71
CA PHE A 69 14.50 23.02 -15.73
C PHE A 69 13.65 21.88 -15.14
N LEU A 70 13.09 21.01 -15.99
CA LEU A 70 12.32 19.84 -15.54
C LEU A 70 13.14 18.92 -14.64
N LYS A 71 14.41 18.68 -14.98
CA LYS A 71 15.32 17.85 -14.17
C LYS A 71 15.60 18.47 -12.79
N ASP A 72 15.77 19.79 -12.74
CA ASP A 72 16.11 20.51 -11.51
C ASP A 72 14.86 20.84 -10.66
N MET A 73 13.66 20.65 -11.21
CA MET A 73 12.38 20.86 -10.53
C MET A 73 12.20 19.93 -9.33
N ALA A 74 12.68 18.70 -9.41
CA ALA A 74 12.60 17.71 -8.34
C ALA A 74 13.51 18.03 -7.13
N SER A 75 14.29 19.11 -7.16
CA SER A 75 15.08 19.56 -6.02
C SER A 75 14.24 20.48 -5.12
N PHE A 76 13.72 19.98 -4.00
CA PHE A 76 12.91 20.76 -3.05
C PHE A 76 13.72 21.70 -2.14
N GLU A 77 15.04 21.55 -2.12
CA GLU A 77 15.97 22.36 -1.32
C GLU A 77 15.79 23.87 -1.57
N GLU A 78 15.78 24.65 -0.48
CA GLU A 78 15.66 26.12 -0.50
C GLU A 78 14.50 26.61 -1.40
N ASN A 79 13.34 25.92 -1.35
CA ASN A 79 12.17 26.22 -2.19
C ASN A 79 12.53 26.17 -3.69
N HIS A 80 12.99 25.03 -4.17
CA HIS A 80 13.36 24.82 -5.57
C HIS A 80 14.43 25.79 -6.09
N ALA A 81 15.40 26.16 -5.26
CA ALA A 81 16.45 27.12 -5.62
C ALA A 81 17.22 26.76 -6.90
N ALA A 82 17.32 25.46 -7.18
CA ALA A 82 17.87 24.89 -8.41
C ALA A 82 17.09 25.28 -9.67
N ALA A 83 15.82 24.85 -9.76
CA ALA A 83 14.92 25.14 -10.87
C ALA A 83 14.74 26.64 -11.08
N ARG A 84 14.70 27.41 -9.98
CA ARG A 84 14.65 28.87 -9.99
C ARG A 84 15.79 29.54 -10.75
N ARG A 85 16.93 28.87 -10.98
CA ARG A 85 18.05 29.42 -11.80
C ARG A 85 17.76 29.46 -13.30
N PHE A 86 16.77 28.70 -13.79
CA PHE A 86 16.34 28.71 -15.18
C PHE A 86 15.34 29.84 -15.48
N LEU A 87 14.80 30.46 -14.44
CA LEU A 87 13.79 31.50 -14.54
C LEU A 87 14.45 32.88 -14.66
N LEU A 88 13.77 33.79 -15.35
CA LEU A 88 14.14 35.20 -15.40
C LEU A 88 13.92 35.85 -14.00
N PRO A 89 14.69 36.86 -13.57
CA PRO A 89 14.65 37.33 -12.18
C PRO A 89 13.26 37.72 -11.62
N GLN A 90 12.38 38.31 -12.42
CA GLN A 90 11.02 38.63 -11.96
C GLN A 90 10.20 37.34 -11.76
N THR A 91 10.18 36.46 -12.75
CA THR A 91 9.51 35.15 -12.67
C THR A 91 10.03 34.31 -11.50
N ARG A 92 11.33 34.34 -11.24
CA ARG A 92 11.95 33.66 -10.09
C ARG A 92 11.38 34.12 -8.74
N ALA A 93 11.07 35.40 -8.60
CA ALA A 93 10.58 35.97 -7.34
C ALA A 93 9.09 35.67 -7.11
N GLU A 94 8.33 35.48 -8.19
CA GLU A 94 6.88 35.31 -8.17
C GLU A 94 6.45 33.83 -8.20
N TRP A 95 7.22 32.96 -8.86
CA TRP A 95 6.87 31.55 -9.02
C TRP A 95 6.77 30.86 -7.66
N SER A 96 5.60 30.32 -7.35
CA SER A 96 5.34 29.52 -6.16
C SER A 96 4.44 28.38 -6.60
N PRO A 97 5.02 27.22 -7.00
CA PRO A 97 4.19 26.09 -7.39
C PRO A 97 3.32 25.67 -6.20
N ASP A 98 2.12 25.16 -6.49
CA ASP A 98 1.32 24.50 -5.46
C ASP A 98 2.00 23.19 -5.00
N ASP A 99 1.44 22.56 -3.95
CA ASP A 99 1.93 21.29 -3.43
C ASP A 99 1.56 20.08 -4.34
N SER A 100 1.06 20.33 -5.56
CA SER A 100 0.67 19.30 -6.52
C SER A 100 1.76 19.04 -7.58
N ALA A 101 1.73 17.84 -8.16
CA ALA A 101 2.60 17.48 -9.26
C ALA A 101 1.84 16.69 -10.33
N LEU A 102 2.17 16.94 -11.60
CA LEU A 102 1.89 16.00 -12.68
C LEU A 102 3.12 15.13 -12.89
N VAL A 103 2.90 13.83 -13.03
CA VAL A 103 3.95 12.84 -13.20
C VAL A 103 3.92 12.34 -14.63
N TYR A 104 5.07 12.35 -15.30
CA TYR A 104 5.27 11.73 -16.61
C TYR A 104 6.25 10.55 -16.51
N GLU A 105 6.17 9.62 -17.44
CA GLU A 105 6.98 8.39 -17.40
C GLU A 105 8.48 8.67 -17.34
N ASN A 106 9.01 9.36 -18.35
CA ASN A 106 10.42 9.72 -18.44
C ASN A 106 10.64 10.77 -19.54
N MET A 107 11.85 11.33 -19.58
CA MET A 107 12.20 12.39 -20.54
C MET A 107 12.14 11.96 -22.01
N ASP A 108 12.24 10.66 -22.31
CA ASP A 108 12.17 10.15 -23.69
C ASP A 108 10.73 10.16 -24.23
N ALA A 109 9.73 10.12 -23.34
CA ALA A 109 8.32 10.26 -23.69
C ALA A 109 7.89 11.73 -23.96
N VAL A 110 8.76 12.70 -23.64
CA VAL A 110 8.46 14.13 -23.74
C VAL A 110 8.71 14.65 -25.16
N SER A 111 7.65 15.16 -25.79
CA SER A 111 7.71 15.92 -27.04
C SER A 111 7.78 17.41 -26.74
N LEU A 112 8.74 18.11 -27.33
CA LEU A 112 8.88 19.56 -27.27
C LEU A 112 8.71 20.17 -28.65
N ASP A 113 7.74 21.07 -28.80
CA ASP A 113 7.54 21.87 -30.02
C ASP A 113 8.03 23.30 -29.75
N VAL A 114 9.07 23.74 -30.46
CA VAL A 114 9.70 25.06 -30.26
C VAL A 114 9.30 26.03 -31.37
N GLU A 115 8.81 27.20 -30.96
CA GLU A 115 8.52 28.34 -31.84
C GLU A 115 9.33 29.56 -31.39
N THR A 116 10.43 29.84 -32.10
CA THR A 116 11.30 31.00 -31.82
C THR A 116 10.84 32.23 -32.62
N SER A 117 10.89 33.40 -31.99
CA SER A 117 10.55 34.67 -32.61
C SER A 117 11.52 35.03 -33.75
N ALA A 118 11.06 35.84 -34.71
CA ALA A 118 11.86 36.21 -35.88
C ALA A 118 13.14 37.00 -35.55
N ASP A 119 13.18 37.66 -34.39
CA ASP A 119 14.33 38.42 -33.88
C ASP A 119 15.22 37.62 -32.90
N ASP A 120 14.92 36.34 -32.66
CA ASP A 120 15.67 35.42 -31.78
C ASP A 120 15.80 35.91 -30.32
N THR A 121 14.80 36.67 -29.85
CA THR A 121 14.77 37.21 -28.48
C THR A 121 13.75 36.54 -27.57
N ALA A 122 12.75 35.87 -28.15
CA ALA A 122 11.68 35.19 -27.43
C ALA A 122 11.39 33.82 -28.06
N ALA A 123 10.94 32.86 -27.27
CA ALA A 123 10.49 31.57 -27.78
C ALA A 123 9.31 31.03 -26.97
N THR A 124 8.50 30.20 -27.62
CA THR A 124 7.47 29.39 -26.96
C THR A 124 7.84 27.93 -27.11
N VAL A 125 7.86 27.19 -26.00
CA VAL A 125 8.11 25.75 -26.00
C VAL A 125 6.87 25.04 -25.46
N ARG A 126 6.19 24.29 -26.32
CA ARG A 126 5.05 23.46 -25.92
C ARG A 126 5.52 22.05 -25.63
N MET A 127 5.25 21.57 -24.42
CA MET A 127 5.56 20.23 -23.95
C MET A 127 4.31 19.35 -24.00
N ARG A 128 4.45 18.15 -24.57
CA ARG A 128 3.41 17.11 -24.58
C ARG A 128 3.99 15.76 -24.17
N THR A 129 3.34 15.08 -23.24
CA THR A 129 3.71 13.73 -22.79
C THR A 129 2.48 13.01 -22.21
N PRO A 130 2.37 11.67 -22.34
CA PRO A 130 1.40 10.92 -21.54
C PRO A 130 1.58 11.19 -20.05
N GLU A 131 0.46 11.37 -19.36
CA GLU A 131 0.42 11.47 -17.91
C GLU A 131 0.53 10.06 -17.31
N ALA A 132 1.43 9.88 -16.36
CA ALA A 132 1.59 8.62 -15.63
C ALA A 132 0.79 8.64 -14.32
N ALA A 133 0.75 9.79 -13.65
CA ALA A 133 0.01 9.99 -12.42
C ALA A 133 -0.13 11.48 -12.07
N MET A 134 -0.96 11.76 -11.06
CA MET A 134 -1.03 13.06 -10.40
C MET A 134 -0.76 12.90 -8.90
N ILE A 135 0.07 13.77 -8.34
CA ILE A 135 0.14 13.99 -6.89
C ILE A 135 -0.72 15.22 -6.57
N ARG A 136 -1.78 15.03 -5.80
CA ARG A 136 -2.66 16.11 -5.35
C ARG A 136 -2.00 16.92 -4.22
N ALA A 137 -2.52 18.12 -3.97
CA ALA A 137 -1.99 19.00 -2.91
C ALA A 137 -2.13 18.40 -1.50
N ASP A 138 -3.16 17.60 -1.27
CA ASP A 138 -3.32 16.80 -0.04
C ASP A 138 -2.23 15.72 0.11
N GLY A 139 -1.51 15.40 -0.96
CA GLY A 139 -0.42 14.42 -1.03
C GLY A 139 -0.84 13.10 -1.64
N GLN A 140 -2.10 12.92 -2.05
CA GLN A 140 -2.54 11.68 -2.66
C GLN A 140 -1.87 11.45 -4.01
N TYR A 141 -1.25 10.28 -4.21
CA TYR A 141 -0.81 9.82 -5.51
C TYR A 141 -1.93 9.08 -6.23
N VAL A 142 -2.21 9.46 -7.47
CA VAL A 142 -3.31 8.93 -8.28
C VAL A 142 -2.74 8.42 -9.59
N PRO A 143 -2.57 7.09 -9.76
CA PRO A 143 -2.13 6.55 -11.03
C PRO A 143 -3.19 6.77 -12.11
N VAL A 144 -2.74 7.03 -13.33
CA VAL A 144 -3.60 7.09 -14.52
C VAL A 144 -3.09 6.14 -15.59
N ASP A 145 -3.94 5.69 -16.49
CA ASP A 145 -3.63 4.66 -17.48
C ASP A 145 -2.86 5.17 -18.72
N GLY A 146 -2.31 6.40 -18.65
CA GLY A 146 -1.61 7.02 -19.77
C GLY A 146 -2.50 7.56 -20.88
N SER A 147 -3.83 7.48 -20.75
CA SER A 147 -4.76 8.02 -21.75
C SER A 147 -4.84 9.56 -21.74
N GLU A 148 -4.49 10.19 -20.61
CA GLU A 148 -4.40 11.63 -20.46
C GLU A 148 -3.04 12.15 -20.93
N ILE A 149 -3.03 13.36 -21.51
CA ILE A 149 -1.82 14.01 -22.02
C ILE A 149 -1.58 15.29 -21.21
N ILE A 150 -0.39 15.38 -20.62
CA ILE A 150 0.14 16.63 -20.09
C ILE A 150 0.48 17.53 -21.27
N ASP A 151 -0.19 18.68 -21.38
CA ASP A 151 0.03 19.68 -22.42
C ASP A 151 0.27 21.05 -21.79
N VAL A 152 1.54 21.45 -21.70
CA VAL A 152 1.96 22.67 -21.00
C VAL A 152 2.84 23.52 -21.89
N THR A 153 2.79 24.84 -21.68
CA THR A 153 3.55 25.80 -22.49
C THR A 153 4.48 26.61 -21.61
N PHE A 154 5.73 26.73 -22.04
CA PHE A 154 6.73 27.62 -21.47
C PHE A 154 6.96 28.79 -22.41
N LYS A 155 7.05 30.00 -21.87
CA LYS A 155 7.59 31.16 -22.60
C LYS A 155 8.99 31.46 -22.13
N LEU A 156 9.85 31.78 -23.09
CA LEU A 156 11.27 32.00 -22.89
C LEU A 156 11.66 33.37 -23.45
N GLN A 157 12.66 33.98 -22.84
CA GLN A 157 13.28 35.21 -23.31
C GLN A 157 14.79 35.16 -23.06
N ARG A 158 15.59 35.82 -23.91
CA ARG A 158 17.02 36.03 -23.62
C ARG A 158 17.20 37.09 -22.53
N ASP A 159 18.09 36.83 -21.57
CA ASP A 159 18.51 37.80 -20.57
C ASP A 159 19.57 38.78 -21.13
N ASP A 160 20.06 39.67 -20.26
CA ASP A 160 21.05 40.69 -20.62
C ASP A 160 22.40 40.10 -21.09
N ASP A 161 22.70 38.86 -20.69
CA ASP A 161 23.89 38.11 -21.13
C ASP A 161 23.63 37.34 -22.44
N GLY A 162 22.41 37.43 -22.99
CA GLY A 162 21.99 36.76 -24.21
C GLY A 162 21.60 35.30 -24.01
N GLU A 163 21.42 34.84 -22.77
CA GLU A 163 21.11 33.45 -22.44
C GLU A 163 19.60 33.25 -22.27
N TRP A 164 19.08 32.10 -22.70
CA TRP A 164 17.64 31.82 -22.55
C TRP A 164 17.24 31.66 -21.07
N ARG A 165 16.10 32.23 -20.70
CA ARG A 165 15.43 32.09 -19.40
C ARG A 165 13.93 31.92 -19.58
N ILE A 166 13.30 31.17 -18.67
CA ILE A 166 11.85 30.97 -18.65
C ILE A 166 11.18 32.19 -18.00
N THR A 167 10.16 32.71 -18.66
CA THR A 167 9.37 33.88 -18.22
C THR A 167 7.95 33.53 -17.82
N GLU A 168 7.35 32.51 -18.44
CA GLU A 168 6.04 31.96 -18.05
C GLU A 168 6.09 30.43 -18.04
N LEU A 169 5.43 29.83 -17.06
CA LEU A 169 5.39 28.39 -16.78
C LEU A 169 4.14 28.05 -15.96
N PRO A 170 3.75 26.76 -15.86
CA PRO A 170 2.67 26.33 -14.98
C PRO A 170 2.99 26.54 -13.48
N ASP A 171 1.96 26.82 -12.69
CA ASP A 171 2.03 26.95 -11.21
C ASP A 171 1.92 25.58 -10.50
N ARG A 172 2.48 24.53 -11.10
CA ARG A 172 2.51 23.18 -10.54
C ARG A 172 3.79 22.45 -10.93
N LEU A 173 4.16 21.42 -10.17
CA LEU A 173 5.33 20.62 -10.47
C LEU A 173 5.06 19.64 -11.64
N LEU A 174 6.10 19.36 -12.41
CA LEU A 174 6.17 18.40 -13.52
C LEU A 174 7.36 17.48 -13.23
N LEU A 175 7.07 16.27 -12.78
CA LEU A 175 8.09 15.34 -12.28
C LEU A 175 8.10 14.08 -13.14
N SER A 176 9.29 13.52 -13.40
CA SER A 176 9.33 12.17 -13.95
C SER A 176 9.02 11.13 -12.87
N ARG A 177 8.60 9.92 -13.23
CA ARG A 177 8.41 8.82 -12.25
C ARG A 177 9.69 8.58 -11.43
N ALA A 178 10.84 8.59 -12.09
CA ALA A 178 12.15 8.48 -11.45
C ALA A 178 12.48 9.65 -10.50
N ASP A 179 11.93 10.84 -10.73
CA ASP A 179 12.05 11.95 -9.78
C ASP A 179 11.22 11.69 -8.54
N VAL A 180 9.96 11.27 -8.69
CA VAL A 180 9.06 10.91 -7.58
C VAL A 180 9.70 9.84 -6.71
N ASP A 181 10.14 8.72 -7.29
CA ASP A 181 10.77 7.61 -6.54
C ASP A 181 11.99 8.07 -5.71
N ARG A 182 12.72 9.05 -6.24
CA ARG A 182 13.94 9.54 -5.62
C ARG A 182 13.69 10.53 -4.48
N VAL A 183 12.71 11.42 -4.63
CA VAL A 183 12.53 12.58 -3.74
C VAL A 183 11.24 12.58 -2.94
N TYR A 184 10.29 11.70 -3.24
CA TYR A 184 9.07 11.51 -2.45
C TYR A 184 9.10 10.19 -1.69
N ARG A 185 8.39 10.13 -0.58
CA ARG A 185 8.14 8.89 0.16
C ARG A 185 6.66 8.73 0.44
N PRO A 186 6.12 7.52 0.23
CA PRO A 186 4.80 7.18 0.72
C PRO A 186 4.86 7.05 2.25
N LEU A 187 3.96 7.74 2.94
CA LEU A 187 3.73 7.65 4.38
C LEU A 187 2.23 7.62 4.62
N ASN A 188 1.75 6.95 5.66
CA ASN A 188 0.32 6.94 5.98
C ASN A 188 -0.03 8.04 6.98
N LEU A 189 -1.10 8.79 6.70
CA LEU A 189 -1.86 9.46 7.75
C LEU A 189 -2.88 8.46 8.32
N TYR A 190 -3.19 8.53 9.61
CA TYR A 190 -4.16 7.62 10.21
C TYR A 190 -5.39 8.38 10.70
N TYR A 191 -6.58 7.95 10.26
CA TYR A 191 -7.88 8.50 10.63
C TYR A 191 -8.79 7.43 11.21
N PHE A 192 -9.85 7.81 11.92
CA PHE A 192 -10.79 6.83 12.45
C PHE A 192 -11.80 6.38 11.39
N ASN A 193 -12.17 5.12 11.41
CA ASN A 193 -13.37 4.65 10.73
C ASN A 193 -14.66 5.23 11.38
N ALA A 194 -15.83 4.94 10.81
CA ALA A 194 -17.08 5.63 11.12
C ALA A 194 -17.53 5.55 12.60
N ASP A 195 -17.22 4.46 13.30
CA ASP A 195 -17.52 4.24 14.73
C ASP A 195 -16.33 4.49 15.67
N SER A 196 -15.20 4.93 15.11
CA SER A 196 -13.94 5.18 15.82
C SER A 196 -13.36 3.96 16.53
N SER A 197 -13.66 2.76 16.03
CA SER A 197 -13.11 1.50 16.55
C SER A 197 -11.72 1.19 16.01
N THR A 198 -11.39 1.65 14.80
CA THR A 198 -10.17 1.25 14.07
C THR A 198 -9.59 2.45 13.32
N LEU A 199 -8.26 2.55 13.29
CA LEU A 199 -7.58 3.53 12.45
C LEU A 199 -7.47 3.04 11.00
N VAL A 200 -7.54 3.96 10.05
CA VAL A 200 -7.55 3.72 8.62
C VAL A 200 -6.35 4.45 8.03
N PRO A 201 -5.42 3.72 7.38
CA PRO A 201 -4.32 4.33 6.67
C PRO A 201 -4.79 5.12 5.44
N ASP A 202 -4.26 6.33 5.30
CA ASP A 202 -4.46 7.25 4.18
C ASP A 202 -3.08 7.61 3.60
N PRO A 203 -2.63 6.89 2.55
CA PRO A 203 -1.30 7.09 1.99
C PRO A 203 -1.14 8.49 1.38
N VAL A 204 -0.05 9.17 1.75
CA VAL A 204 0.36 10.46 1.18
C VAL A 204 1.82 10.42 0.74
N PHE A 205 2.10 11.04 -0.39
CA PHE A 205 3.44 11.24 -0.91
C PHE A 205 3.99 12.55 -0.35
N LEU A 206 5.02 12.44 0.48
CA LEU A 206 5.71 13.59 1.03
C LEU A 206 7.08 13.76 0.37
N PRO A 207 7.45 14.99 -0.05
CA PRO A 207 8.82 15.25 -0.46
C PRO A 207 9.74 15.03 0.75
N VAL A 208 10.88 14.39 0.54
CA VAL A 208 11.94 14.26 1.54
C VAL A 208 12.89 15.44 1.38
N THR A 209 12.97 16.24 2.43
CA THR A 209 14.00 17.29 2.58
C THR A 209 14.70 17.03 3.91
N SER A 210 15.92 17.55 4.07
CA SER A 210 16.85 17.08 5.11
C SER A 210 16.30 17.04 6.55
N ASP A 211 15.31 17.86 6.92
CA ASP A 211 14.92 18.00 8.34
C ASP A 211 13.41 18.26 8.60
N GLU A 212 12.51 18.02 7.64
CA GLU A 212 11.11 18.49 7.76
C GLU A 212 10.01 17.42 7.57
N VAL A 213 10.36 16.14 7.36
CA VAL A 213 9.36 15.10 7.08
C VAL A 213 8.37 14.97 8.24
N ALA A 214 8.83 14.84 9.49
CA ALA A 214 7.97 14.76 10.66
C ALA A 214 7.05 15.98 10.83
N THR A 215 7.60 17.18 10.63
CA THR A 215 6.86 18.45 10.69
C THR A 215 5.76 18.50 9.63
N ARG A 216 6.07 18.14 8.38
CA ARG A 216 5.09 18.13 7.27
C ARG A 216 4.02 17.06 7.47
N LEU A 217 4.41 15.86 7.90
CA LEU A 217 3.49 14.74 8.12
C LEU A 217 2.48 15.08 9.23
N ALA A 218 2.95 15.64 10.35
CA ALA A 218 2.07 16.10 11.43
C ALA A 218 1.13 17.22 10.97
N LYS A 219 1.62 18.20 10.20
CA LYS A 219 0.77 19.27 9.64
C LYS A 219 -0.29 18.73 8.68
N LYS A 220 0.06 17.78 7.80
CA LYS A 220 -0.90 17.12 6.90
C LYS A 220 -1.96 16.36 7.69
N LEU A 221 -1.58 15.60 8.72
CA LEU A 221 -2.54 14.89 9.58
C LEU A 221 -3.59 15.84 10.17
N VAL A 222 -3.13 16.98 10.72
CA VAL A 222 -3.99 18.00 11.33
C VAL A 222 -4.90 18.67 10.30
N ALA A 223 -4.40 18.92 9.09
CA ALA A 223 -5.17 19.53 8.01
C ALA A 223 -6.36 18.66 7.56
N GLY A 224 -6.21 17.34 7.60
CA GLY A 224 -7.29 16.39 7.32
C GLY A 224 -6.91 15.32 6.29
N PRO A 225 -7.80 14.34 6.08
CA PRO A 225 -7.60 13.24 5.14
C PRO A 225 -7.51 13.72 3.69
N THR A 226 -7.01 12.87 2.81
CA THR A 226 -7.08 13.07 1.37
C THR A 226 -8.53 13.20 0.92
N GLU A 227 -8.78 13.97 -0.15
CA GLU A 227 -10.13 14.15 -0.73
C GLU A 227 -10.78 12.81 -1.08
N TRP A 228 -9.94 11.81 -1.39
CA TRP A 228 -10.41 10.48 -1.69
C TRP A 228 -10.92 9.72 -0.47
N LEU A 229 -10.21 9.76 0.66
CA LEU A 229 -10.59 8.98 1.83
C LEU A 229 -11.57 9.72 2.75
N GLU A 230 -11.56 11.07 2.74
CA GLU A 230 -12.38 11.93 3.60
C GLU A 230 -13.83 11.43 3.82
N PRO A 231 -14.59 11.02 2.78
CA PRO A 231 -15.99 10.63 2.99
C PRO A 231 -16.19 9.34 3.79
N ALA A 232 -15.14 8.53 3.98
CA ALA A 232 -15.19 7.22 4.64
C ALA A 232 -14.62 7.24 6.07
N VAL A 233 -13.97 8.34 6.49
CA VAL A 233 -13.22 8.41 7.75
C VAL A 233 -13.58 9.65 8.58
N ARG A 234 -13.04 9.71 9.81
CA ARG A 234 -13.22 10.80 10.76
C ARG A 234 -11.87 11.26 11.29
N SER A 235 -11.64 12.57 11.26
CA SER A 235 -10.55 13.18 12.00
C SER A 235 -10.98 13.53 13.42
N SER A 236 -10.08 13.32 14.38
CA SER A 236 -10.21 13.81 15.76
C SER A 236 -9.80 15.27 15.87
N PHE A 237 -9.12 15.82 14.86
CA PHE A 237 -8.85 17.24 14.74
C PHE A 237 -10.08 17.95 14.18
N PRO A 238 -10.47 19.12 14.73
CA PRO A 238 -11.52 19.93 14.16
C PRO A 238 -11.22 20.28 12.69
N ALA A 239 -12.27 20.38 11.86
CA ALA A 239 -12.11 20.86 10.49
C ALA A 239 -11.41 22.22 10.46
N ASP A 240 -10.60 22.43 9.42
CA ASP A 240 -9.80 23.65 9.20
C ASP A 240 -8.77 23.96 10.31
N SER A 241 -8.43 22.96 11.14
CA SER A 241 -7.38 23.12 12.15
C SER A 241 -6.02 23.32 11.49
N THR A 242 -5.23 24.21 12.08
CA THR A 242 -3.81 24.36 11.78
C THR A 242 -2.98 24.07 13.02
N ALA A 243 -1.75 23.59 12.82
CA ALA A 243 -0.82 23.36 13.91
C ALA A 243 0.54 24.01 13.63
N ASP A 244 1.09 24.63 14.67
CA ASP A 244 2.51 24.97 14.73
C ASP A 244 3.27 23.72 15.17
N VAL A 245 4.10 23.20 14.27
CA VAL A 245 4.86 21.97 14.51
C VAL A 245 6.36 22.25 14.52
N ALA A 246 7.03 21.78 15.56
CA ALA A 246 8.48 21.85 15.70
C ALA A 246 9.06 20.45 15.92
N PHE A 247 10.20 20.17 15.29
CA PHE A 247 10.98 18.96 15.50
C PHE A 247 12.33 19.34 16.11
N ASP A 248 12.70 18.69 17.21
CA ASP A 248 13.99 18.86 17.87
C ASP A 248 14.47 17.54 18.46
N ALA A 249 15.62 17.04 18.00
CA ALA A 249 16.30 15.85 18.54
C ALA A 249 15.36 14.64 18.80
N GLY A 250 14.48 14.34 17.86
CA GLY A 250 13.54 13.21 17.94
C GLY A 250 12.22 13.50 18.67
N ARG A 251 12.02 14.73 19.15
CA ARG A 251 10.77 15.22 19.73
C ARG A 251 9.99 16.05 18.72
N VAL A 252 8.74 15.69 18.48
CA VAL A 252 7.79 16.50 17.68
C VAL A 252 6.82 17.21 18.62
N VAL A 253 6.80 18.54 18.61
CA VAL A 253 5.83 19.34 19.37
C VAL A 253 4.76 19.85 18.41
N VAL A 254 3.53 19.42 18.60
CA VAL A 254 2.35 19.84 17.83
C VAL A 254 1.53 20.80 18.70
N SER A 255 1.63 22.10 18.42
CA SER A 255 0.91 23.14 19.14
C SER A 255 -0.38 23.48 18.38
N MET A 256 -1.51 23.29 19.07
CA MET A 256 -2.85 23.54 18.56
C MET A 256 -3.39 24.84 19.16
N ASP A 257 -4.17 25.56 18.36
CA ASP A 257 -4.99 26.66 18.87
C ASP A 257 -6.19 26.14 19.67
N GLY A 258 -6.59 26.89 20.71
CA GLY A 258 -7.77 26.59 21.52
C GLY A 258 -7.49 25.88 22.85
N GLU A 259 -8.57 25.43 23.50
CA GLU A 259 -8.51 24.76 24.80
C GLU A 259 -8.27 23.26 24.65
N ASN A 260 -7.61 22.66 25.65
CA ASN A 260 -7.41 21.21 25.73
C ASN A 260 -8.77 20.48 25.72
N PRO A 261 -9.01 19.57 24.75
CA PRO A 261 -10.28 18.87 24.67
C PRO A 261 -10.44 17.83 25.78
N GLY A 262 -11.67 17.35 25.98
CA GLY A 262 -11.95 16.26 26.92
C GLY A 262 -11.18 14.97 26.58
N ASN A 263 -10.98 14.10 27.57
CA ASN A 263 -10.13 12.91 27.46
C ASN A 263 -10.39 12.03 26.23
N GLN A 264 -11.65 11.86 25.81
CA GLN A 264 -12.00 11.04 24.66
C GLN A 264 -11.52 11.65 23.34
N ALA A 265 -11.82 12.94 23.10
CA ALA A 265 -11.37 13.64 21.90
C ALA A 265 -9.84 13.73 21.86
N ARG A 266 -9.22 13.96 23.02
CA ARG A 266 -7.75 13.97 23.11
C ARG A 266 -7.13 12.61 22.83
N PHE A 267 -7.72 11.50 23.32
CA PHE A 267 -7.26 10.15 22.99
C PHE A 267 -7.24 9.91 21.48
N GLY A 268 -8.27 10.39 20.76
CA GLY A 268 -8.32 10.28 19.30
C GLY A 268 -7.18 11.04 18.62
N MET A 269 -6.91 12.28 19.03
CA MET A 269 -5.78 13.07 18.53
C MET A 269 -4.44 12.40 18.84
N GLU A 270 -4.27 11.88 20.07
CA GLU A 270 -3.07 11.16 20.51
C GLU A 270 -2.84 9.90 19.65
N ALA A 271 -3.88 9.10 19.40
CA ALA A 271 -3.79 7.88 18.60
C ALA A 271 -3.41 8.18 17.14
N GLN A 272 -4.06 9.16 16.52
CA GLN A 272 -3.77 9.54 15.13
C GLN A 272 -2.33 10.05 14.98
N LEU A 273 -1.87 10.92 15.89
CA LEU A 273 -0.49 11.41 15.89
C LEU A 273 0.52 10.29 16.15
N GLY A 274 0.24 9.44 17.14
CA GLY A 274 1.10 8.32 17.52
C GLY A 274 1.32 7.37 16.36
N TRP A 275 0.25 6.86 15.74
CA TRP A 275 0.36 5.95 14.60
C TRP A 275 0.99 6.59 13.36
N THR A 276 0.65 7.85 13.08
CA THR A 276 1.21 8.58 11.93
C THR A 276 2.71 8.80 12.07
N LEU A 277 3.16 9.30 13.23
CA LEU A 277 4.57 9.64 13.44
C LEU A 277 5.44 8.44 13.84
N LYS A 278 4.86 7.32 14.30
CA LYS A 278 5.60 6.09 14.61
C LYS A 278 6.35 5.52 13.40
N GLN A 279 5.86 5.78 12.19
CA GLN A 279 6.52 5.37 10.93
C GLN A 279 7.90 6.02 10.71
N LEU A 280 8.23 7.06 11.48
CA LEU A 280 9.50 7.79 11.38
C LEU A 280 10.43 7.36 12.53
N PRO A 281 11.46 6.53 12.28
CA PRO A 281 12.32 6.00 13.34
C PRO A 281 13.04 7.08 14.17
N GLU A 282 13.28 8.26 13.59
CA GLU A 282 13.85 9.40 14.28
C GLU A 282 12.90 10.02 15.31
N VAL A 283 11.59 9.81 15.20
CA VAL A 283 10.59 10.34 16.13
C VAL A 283 10.46 9.40 17.32
N GLN A 284 10.92 9.88 18.47
CA GLN A 284 10.94 9.15 19.74
C GLN A 284 9.81 9.60 20.67
N GLU A 285 9.37 10.86 20.56
CA GLU A 285 8.36 11.47 21.42
C GLU A 285 7.52 12.46 20.63
N VAL A 286 6.21 12.50 20.89
CA VAL A 286 5.30 13.54 20.41
C VAL A 286 4.70 14.28 21.60
N VAL A 287 4.63 15.61 21.52
CA VAL A 287 3.99 16.47 22.51
C VAL A 287 2.84 17.21 21.84
N LEU A 288 1.62 16.93 22.27
CA LEU A 288 0.43 17.67 21.87
C LEU A 288 0.17 18.80 22.87
N ARG A 289 0.20 20.05 22.41
CA ARG A 289 0.11 21.25 23.26
C ARG A 289 -1.14 22.09 22.93
N PHE A 290 -1.84 22.55 23.96
CA PHE A 290 -2.95 23.51 23.91
C PHE A 290 -2.68 24.65 24.90
N GLY A 291 -2.16 25.79 24.44
CA GLY A 291 -1.70 26.85 25.34
C GLY A 291 -0.58 26.38 26.27
N ASP A 292 -0.80 26.42 27.59
CA ASP A 292 0.14 25.95 28.60
C ASP A 292 -0.04 24.45 28.95
N ASP A 293 -1.10 23.80 28.43
CA ASP A 293 -1.36 22.38 28.66
C ASP A 293 -0.59 21.53 27.64
N GLU A 294 0.16 20.54 28.14
CA GLU A 294 0.93 19.61 27.31
C GLU A 294 0.59 18.16 27.65
N VAL A 295 0.49 17.33 26.61
CA VAL A 295 0.35 15.89 26.75
C VAL A 295 1.41 15.19 25.90
N ARG A 296 2.14 14.27 26.54
CA ARG A 296 3.18 13.46 25.89
C ARG A 296 2.63 12.15 25.34
N ILE A 297 3.23 11.70 24.24
CA ILE A 297 2.89 10.51 23.47
C ILE A 297 4.23 9.79 23.16
N PRO A 298 4.49 8.60 23.72
CA PRO A 298 3.70 7.93 24.76
C PRO A 298 3.67 8.71 26.09
N ARG A 299 2.75 8.34 26.99
CA ARG A 299 2.53 9.06 28.26
C ARG A 299 3.54 8.72 29.35
N ASP A 300 4.15 7.54 29.28
CA ASP A 300 5.21 7.12 30.19
C ASP A 300 6.55 7.73 29.71
N GLU A 301 7.33 8.30 30.62
CA GLU A 301 8.62 8.92 30.32
C GLU A 301 9.73 7.88 30.06
N ASP A 302 9.51 6.63 30.49
CA ASP A 302 10.42 5.52 30.23
C ASP A 302 10.12 4.78 28.91
N GLU A 303 9.03 5.14 28.22
CA GLU A 303 8.64 4.61 26.91
C GLU A 303 9.04 5.57 25.78
N ASN A 304 9.23 5.04 24.57
CA ASN A 304 9.35 5.83 23.35
C ASN A 304 8.31 5.39 22.31
N LEU A 305 8.05 6.23 21.32
CA LEU A 305 7.06 5.98 20.28
C LEU A 305 7.36 4.73 19.44
N GLN A 306 8.65 4.37 19.34
CA GLN A 306 9.13 3.20 18.61
C GLN A 306 8.90 1.88 19.34
N THR A 307 8.51 1.93 20.62
CA THR A 307 8.17 0.74 21.40
C THR A 307 6.69 0.40 21.20
N ASP A 308 6.39 -0.89 21.11
CA ASP A 308 5.00 -1.34 21.06
C ASP A 308 4.31 -1.08 22.40
N THR A 309 3.52 0.00 22.42
CA THR A 309 2.65 0.34 23.54
C THR A 309 1.26 -0.24 23.32
N ASP A 310 0.71 -0.88 24.36
CA ASP A 310 -0.67 -1.39 24.34
C ASP A 310 -1.71 -0.26 24.33
N TYR A 311 -1.30 1.00 24.54
CA TYR A 311 -2.20 2.12 24.76
C TYR A 311 -3.18 2.38 23.60
N TRP A 312 -2.73 2.21 22.34
CA TRP A 312 -3.59 2.36 21.15
C TRP A 312 -3.87 1.04 20.44
N LYS A 313 -3.56 -0.11 21.05
CA LYS A 313 -3.83 -1.43 20.46
C LYS A 313 -5.31 -1.63 20.13
N ALA A 314 -6.20 -1.02 20.93
CA ALA A 314 -7.64 -1.07 20.72
C ALA A 314 -8.10 -0.46 19.39
N VAL A 315 -7.29 0.41 18.77
CA VAL A 315 -7.61 1.11 17.50
C VAL A 315 -6.59 0.77 16.41
N ASN A 316 -5.90 -0.38 16.53
CA ASN A 316 -4.85 -0.82 15.62
C ASN A 316 -5.34 -0.81 14.17
N PRO A 317 -4.61 -0.19 13.23
CA PRO A 317 -5.03 -0.05 11.83
C PRO A 317 -5.14 -1.37 11.05
N SER A 318 -4.58 -2.45 11.59
CA SER A 318 -4.76 -3.79 11.05
C SER A 318 -6.17 -4.36 11.31
N GLY A 319 -6.97 -3.73 12.17
CA GLY A 319 -8.32 -4.19 12.54
C GLY A 319 -8.34 -5.48 13.35
N VAL A 320 -7.19 -5.93 13.86
CA VAL A 320 -7.01 -7.19 14.57
C VAL A 320 -6.17 -6.95 15.82
N THR A 321 -6.61 -7.50 16.96
CA THR A 321 -5.92 -7.36 18.26
C THR A 321 -5.40 -8.68 18.84
N GLY A 322 -5.67 -9.79 18.16
CA GLY A 322 -5.30 -11.14 18.59
C GLY A 322 -4.87 -12.05 17.44
N GLU A 323 -4.68 -13.33 17.76
CA GLU A 323 -4.28 -14.35 16.80
C GLU A 323 -5.46 -14.80 15.93
N LEU A 324 -5.35 -14.63 14.61
CA LEU A 324 -6.33 -15.15 13.64
C LEU A 324 -5.99 -16.58 13.22
N ASN A 325 -7.00 -17.46 13.17
CA ASN A 325 -6.86 -18.76 12.52
C ASN A 325 -6.98 -18.62 10.99
N ALA A 326 -6.29 -19.51 10.27
CA ALA A 326 -6.54 -19.71 8.85
C ALA A 326 -7.62 -20.77 8.68
N TYR A 327 -8.53 -20.55 7.73
CA TYR A 327 -9.57 -21.49 7.34
C TYR A 327 -9.31 -21.99 5.93
N PHE A 328 -9.72 -23.22 5.62
CA PHE A 328 -9.53 -23.83 4.30
C PHE A 328 -10.49 -25.00 4.09
N VAL A 329 -10.62 -25.46 2.85
CA VAL A 329 -11.44 -26.63 2.50
C VAL A 329 -10.57 -27.88 2.37
N ARG A 330 -11.00 -28.98 2.97
CA ARG A 330 -10.42 -30.32 2.77
C ARG A 330 -11.53 -31.36 2.77
N ASP A 331 -11.54 -32.22 1.75
CA ASP A 331 -12.57 -33.23 1.53
C ASP A 331 -14.00 -32.65 1.52
N GLY A 332 -14.17 -31.44 0.97
CA GLY A 332 -15.45 -30.72 0.90
C GLY A 332 -15.98 -30.24 2.26
N ARG A 333 -15.12 -30.16 3.29
CA ARG A 333 -15.44 -29.66 4.63
C ARG A 333 -14.54 -28.50 5.00
N LEU A 334 -15.02 -27.63 5.87
CA LEU A 334 -14.25 -26.52 6.40
C LEU A 334 -13.33 -26.99 7.54
N TRP A 335 -12.07 -26.58 7.48
CA TRP A 335 -11.04 -26.82 8.47
C TRP A 335 -10.41 -25.50 8.90
N SER A 336 -9.84 -25.48 10.10
CA SER A 336 -9.04 -24.38 10.60
C SER A 336 -7.66 -24.86 11.03
N MET A 337 -6.68 -23.96 10.99
CA MET A 337 -5.35 -24.17 11.55
C MET A 337 -4.81 -22.87 12.14
N ASN A 338 -3.86 -22.97 13.07
CA ASN A 338 -3.19 -21.78 13.58
C ASN A 338 -2.43 -21.09 12.42
N GLY A 339 -2.70 -19.80 12.21
CA GLY A 339 -2.05 -19.00 11.18
C GLY A 339 -0.61 -18.56 11.51
N GLY A 340 -0.01 -18.99 12.62
CA GLY A 340 1.17 -18.35 13.23
C GLY A 340 2.57 -18.92 12.93
N GLY A 341 2.76 -20.02 12.17
CA GLY A 341 4.11 -20.47 11.77
C GLY A 341 4.33 -21.98 11.66
N GLU A 342 5.55 -22.34 11.22
CA GLU A 342 6.08 -23.58 10.59
C GLU A 342 5.68 -24.97 11.14
N ASP A 343 4.93 -25.07 12.24
CA ASP A 343 4.49 -26.33 12.86
C ASP A 343 2.98 -26.57 12.61
N THR A 344 2.46 -26.16 11.44
CA THR A 344 1.03 -26.22 11.08
C THR A 344 0.55 -27.60 10.60
N GLY A 345 1.47 -28.52 10.29
CA GLY A 345 1.16 -29.74 9.54
C GLY A 345 0.17 -30.70 10.22
N ASP A 346 0.12 -30.73 11.56
CA ASP A 346 -0.64 -31.72 12.35
C ASP A 346 -1.73 -31.11 13.27
N GLN A 347 -1.96 -29.79 13.26
CA GLN A 347 -2.93 -29.12 14.16
C GLN A 347 -4.19 -28.59 13.45
N ALA A 348 -4.52 -29.12 12.28
CA ALA A 348 -5.76 -28.75 11.60
C ALA A 348 -6.97 -29.38 12.30
N GLU A 349 -7.98 -28.58 12.61
CA GLU A 349 -9.23 -29.01 13.23
C GLU A 349 -10.40 -28.84 12.26
N GLN A 350 -11.30 -29.82 12.22
CA GLN A 350 -12.52 -29.69 11.41
C GLN A 350 -13.45 -28.69 12.10
N VAL A 351 -13.90 -27.67 11.35
CA VAL A 351 -14.86 -26.70 11.86
C VAL A 351 -16.24 -27.34 11.94
N ASP A 352 -16.96 -27.09 13.03
CA ASP A 352 -18.35 -27.53 13.21
C ASP A 352 -19.32 -26.60 12.45
N ALA A 353 -19.10 -26.52 11.13
CA ALA A 353 -19.90 -25.79 10.15
C ALA A 353 -20.08 -26.71 8.93
N SER A 354 -21.32 -27.10 8.62
CA SER A 354 -21.62 -28.02 7.53
C SER A 354 -22.51 -27.35 6.49
N PHE A 355 -21.93 -26.98 5.35
CA PHE A 355 -22.67 -26.44 4.20
C PHE A 355 -23.23 -27.54 3.25
N GLY A 356 -23.24 -28.80 3.68
CA GLY A 356 -23.72 -29.94 2.89
C GLY A 356 -22.62 -30.77 2.25
N THR A 357 -23.00 -31.65 1.31
CA THR A 357 -22.07 -32.54 0.59
C THR A 357 -21.56 -31.87 -0.70
N GLY A 358 -20.24 -31.75 -0.86
CA GLY A 358 -19.60 -31.20 -2.07
C GLY A 358 -18.70 -29.99 -1.83
N GLY A 359 -18.68 -29.43 -0.61
CA GLY A 359 -17.96 -28.19 -0.30
C GLY A 359 -18.65 -26.94 -0.84
N PRO A 360 -18.38 -25.76 -0.25
CA PRO A 360 -18.87 -24.50 -0.79
C PRO A 360 -18.09 -24.09 -2.04
N ALA A 361 -18.73 -23.40 -2.99
CA ALA A 361 -18.02 -22.83 -4.14
C ALA A 361 -17.09 -21.68 -3.72
N HIS A 362 -17.57 -20.85 -2.78
CA HIS A 362 -16.81 -19.81 -2.09
C HIS A 362 -17.31 -19.73 -0.65
N TYR A 363 -16.46 -19.30 0.29
CA TYR A 363 -16.85 -19.10 1.68
C TYR A 363 -16.14 -17.89 2.30
N ALA A 364 -16.68 -17.41 3.42
CA ALA A 364 -16.10 -16.32 4.19
C ALA A 364 -16.36 -16.52 5.70
N VAL A 365 -15.40 -16.09 6.52
CA VAL A 365 -15.44 -16.21 7.98
C VAL A 365 -15.47 -14.82 8.60
N SER A 366 -16.42 -14.58 9.52
CA SER A 366 -16.50 -13.28 10.20
C SER A 366 -15.26 -13.03 11.05
N LEU A 367 -14.87 -11.77 11.23
CA LEU A 367 -13.63 -11.39 11.92
C LEU A 367 -13.51 -11.95 13.35
N ASN A 368 -14.65 -12.17 14.03
CA ASN A 368 -14.70 -12.78 15.36
C ASN A 368 -14.75 -14.32 15.36
N GLU A 369 -14.69 -14.94 14.18
CA GLU A 369 -14.69 -16.41 13.96
C GLU A 369 -15.98 -17.13 14.44
N GLU A 370 -17.07 -16.40 14.63
CA GLU A 370 -18.35 -16.96 15.10
C GLU A 370 -19.35 -17.28 14.00
N ARG A 371 -19.20 -16.70 12.80
CA ARG A 371 -20.15 -16.84 11.68
C ARG A 371 -19.43 -17.22 10.40
N PHE A 372 -20.04 -18.13 9.66
CA PHE A 372 -19.53 -18.66 8.42
C PHE A 372 -20.58 -18.49 7.33
N ALA A 373 -20.17 -17.90 6.21
CA ALA A 373 -21.00 -17.77 5.02
C ALA A 373 -20.42 -18.61 3.89
N ALA A 374 -21.28 -19.15 3.04
CA ALA A 374 -20.88 -19.94 1.87
C ALA A 374 -21.81 -19.68 0.69
N VAL A 375 -21.25 -19.72 -0.51
CA VAL A 375 -22.01 -19.88 -1.75
C VAL A 375 -22.23 -21.38 -1.97
N SER A 376 -23.46 -21.78 -2.29
CA SER A 376 -23.78 -23.16 -2.65
C SER A 376 -22.96 -23.64 -3.84
N ALA A 377 -22.75 -24.95 -3.97
CA ALA A 377 -21.93 -25.53 -5.04
C ALA A 377 -22.44 -25.19 -6.47
N ASP A 378 -23.73 -24.87 -6.62
CA ASP A 378 -24.33 -24.44 -7.89
C ASP A 378 -24.38 -22.91 -8.09
N GLY A 379 -23.87 -22.13 -7.12
CA GLY A 379 -23.84 -20.66 -7.17
C GLY A 379 -25.16 -19.97 -6.83
N GLY A 380 -26.24 -20.73 -6.62
CA GLY A 380 -27.61 -20.21 -6.56
C GLY A 380 -28.06 -19.61 -5.23
N GLU A 381 -27.34 -19.93 -4.14
CA GLU A 381 -27.71 -19.58 -2.78
C GLU A 381 -26.49 -19.08 -1.98
N VAL A 382 -26.73 -18.10 -1.09
CA VAL A 382 -25.81 -17.77 -0.01
C VAL A 382 -26.35 -18.34 1.29
N LEU A 383 -25.55 -19.19 1.91
CA LEU A 383 -25.82 -19.88 3.17
C LEU A 383 -25.07 -19.20 4.30
N LEU A 384 -25.65 -19.20 5.48
CA LEU A 384 -25.02 -18.74 6.72
C LEU A 384 -25.22 -19.75 7.82
N THR A 385 -24.17 -20.00 8.61
CA THR A 385 -24.20 -20.77 9.85
C THR A 385 -23.43 -20.05 10.94
N GLU A 386 -23.79 -20.35 12.19
CA GLU A 386 -23.04 -19.91 13.37
C GLU A 386 -22.23 -21.09 13.91
N SER A 387 -21.10 -20.79 14.56
CA SER A 387 -20.22 -21.80 15.14
C SER A 387 -20.95 -22.63 16.20
N GLY A 388 -20.90 -23.96 16.07
CA GLY A 388 -21.44 -24.90 17.07
C GLY A 388 -22.97 -25.00 17.15
N THR A 389 -23.72 -24.33 16.28
CA THR A 389 -25.18 -24.48 16.21
C THR A 389 -25.59 -25.60 15.26
N GLY A 390 -24.84 -25.79 14.18
CA GLY A 390 -25.18 -26.70 13.08
C GLY A 390 -26.38 -26.23 12.24
N ASP A 391 -26.95 -25.06 12.54
CA ASP A 391 -28.11 -24.49 11.87
C ASP A 391 -27.66 -23.67 10.65
N VAL A 392 -28.00 -24.17 9.45
CA VAL A 392 -27.74 -23.47 8.19
C VAL A 392 -28.99 -22.75 7.73
N ARG A 393 -28.87 -21.44 7.43
CA ARG A 393 -29.92 -20.62 6.84
C ARG A 393 -29.53 -20.09 5.47
N THR A 394 -30.46 -20.09 4.52
CA THR A 394 -30.30 -19.38 3.25
C THR A 394 -30.61 -17.90 3.47
N VAL A 395 -29.64 -17.02 3.16
CA VAL A 395 -29.76 -15.56 3.31
C VAL A 395 -29.96 -14.85 1.97
N LEU A 396 -29.47 -15.42 0.87
CA LEU A 396 -29.76 -14.97 -0.51
C LEU A 396 -30.05 -16.19 -1.39
N GLU A 397 -30.91 -16.04 -2.38
CA GLU A 397 -31.36 -17.11 -3.27
C GLU A 397 -31.73 -16.55 -4.65
N GLY A 398 -31.65 -17.39 -5.70
CA GLY A 398 -32.14 -17.07 -7.04
C GLY A 398 -31.23 -16.15 -7.86
N GLY A 399 -29.97 -16.01 -7.47
CA GLY A 399 -28.93 -15.29 -8.21
C GLY A 399 -27.79 -16.22 -8.65
N GLU A 400 -26.70 -15.63 -9.11
CA GLU A 400 -25.42 -16.30 -9.36
C GLU A 400 -24.37 -15.58 -8.52
N TYR A 401 -24.05 -16.11 -7.35
CA TYR A 401 -23.18 -15.44 -6.38
C TYR A 401 -21.72 -15.84 -6.59
N THR A 402 -20.82 -14.87 -6.71
CA THR A 402 -19.42 -15.09 -7.14
C THR A 402 -18.38 -14.80 -6.06
N ALA A 403 -18.71 -13.97 -5.05
CA ALA A 403 -17.76 -13.64 -4.00
C ALA A 403 -18.46 -13.29 -2.67
N LEU A 404 -17.75 -13.57 -1.57
CA LEU A 404 -18.16 -13.28 -0.19
C LEU A 404 -17.01 -12.63 0.59
N SER A 405 -17.33 -11.70 1.48
CA SER A 405 -16.38 -11.14 2.46
C SER A 405 -17.14 -10.51 3.63
N TRP A 406 -16.57 -10.56 4.83
CA TRP A 406 -17.10 -9.86 5.99
C TRP A 406 -16.38 -8.53 6.18
N ASP A 407 -17.11 -7.47 6.52
CA ASP A 407 -16.46 -6.27 7.02
C ASP A 407 -16.17 -6.37 8.53
N GLY A 408 -15.37 -5.43 9.04
CA GLY A 408 -15.07 -5.31 10.47
C GLY A 408 -16.28 -5.03 11.36
N TYR A 409 -17.43 -4.66 10.78
CA TYR A 409 -18.68 -4.39 11.48
C TYR A 409 -19.60 -5.63 11.56
N GLY A 410 -19.18 -6.77 11.01
CA GLY A 410 -19.97 -8.00 11.00
C GLY A 410 -21.11 -7.99 9.98
N ASN A 411 -20.98 -7.23 8.89
CA ASN A 411 -21.85 -7.33 7.73
C ASN A 411 -21.24 -8.25 6.67
N LEU A 412 -22.07 -9.07 6.03
CA LEU A 412 -21.64 -9.95 4.94
C LEU A 412 -21.85 -9.25 3.60
N TRP A 413 -20.77 -9.08 2.85
CA TRP A 413 -20.78 -8.54 1.49
C TRP A 413 -20.79 -9.66 0.47
N VAL A 414 -21.61 -9.49 -0.57
CA VAL A 414 -21.87 -10.51 -1.59
C VAL A 414 -21.85 -9.88 -2.97
N ALA A 415 -21.09 -10.47 -3.90
CA ALA A 415 -21.17 -10.18 -5.32
C ALA A 415 -22.11 -11.16 -6.03
N GLU A 416 -22.99 -10.64 -6.88
CA GLU A 416 -23.91 -11.38 -7.75
C GLU A 416 -23.56 -11.04 -9.20
N ASP A 417 -23.25 -12.05 -10.02
CA ASP A 417 -23.14 -11.92 -11.46
C ASP A 417 -24.54 -11.78 -12.07
N THR A 418 -24.75 -10.73 -12.85
CA THR A 418 -25.99 -10.45 -13.57
C THR A 418 -25.82 -10.56 -15.09
N SER A 419 -24.69 -11.07 -15.58
CA SER A 419 -24.33 -11.25 -16.99
C SER A 419 -25.40 -11.99 -17.81
N LYS A 420 -26.13 -12.93 -17.19
CA LYS A 420 -27.21 -13.72 -17.83
C LYS A 420 -28.58 -13.03 -17.84
N GLY A 421 -28.70 -11.86 -17.21
CA GLY A 421 -29.95 -11.10 -17.09
C GLY A 421 -30.14 -9.99 -18.14
N ASP A 422 -31.19 -9.18 -17.95
CA ASP A 422 -31.52 -8.04 -18.81
C ASP A 422 -30.56 -6.83 -18.63
N ASP A 423 -29.79 -6.80 -17.54
CA ASP A 423 -28.80 -5.77 -17.19
C ASP A 423 -27.46 -6.45 -16.84
N PRO A 424 -26.63 -6.78 -17.86
CA PRO A 424 -25.43 -7.60 -17.68
C PRO A 424 -24.29 -6.84 -16.98
N GLY A 425 -23.67 -7.49 -16.00
CA GLY A 425 -22.54 -6.98 -15.21
C GLY A 425 -22.57 -7.58 -13.80
N SER A 426 -22.30 -6.77 -12.77
CA SER A 426 -22.30 -7.23 -11.37
C SER A 426 -23.23 -6.39 -10.49
N ARG A 427 -23.84 -7.05 -9.50
CA ARG A 427 -24.61 -6.42 -8.41
C ARG A 427 -23.98 -6.78 -7.07
N LEU A 428 -23.94 -5.80 -6.16
CA LEU A 428 -23.43 -5.99 -4.82
C LEU A 428 -24.53 -5.89 -3.76
N TRP A 429 -24.44 -6.75 -2.75
CA TRP A 429 -25.29 -6.77 -1.57
C TRP A 429 -24.44 -6.66 -0.31
N MET A 430 -24.92 -5.91 0.67
CA MET A 430 -24.44 -5.95 2.06
C MET A 430 -25.58 -6.53 2.91
N LEU A 431 -25.31 -7.58 3.65
CA LEU A 431 -26.22 -8.14 4.64
C LEU A 431 -25.84 -7.63 6.02
N ARG A 432 -26.56 -6.62 6.52
CA ARG A 432 -26.30 -6.04 7.83
C ARG A 432 -26.51 -7.07 8.94
N GLY A 433 -25.51 -7.20 9.82
CA GLY A 433 -25.46 -8.28 10.81
C GLY A 433 -25.49 -9.69 10.21
N GLY A 434 -25.20 -9.83 8.92
CA GLY A 434 -25.23 -11.08 8.17
C GLY A 434 -26.60 -11.45 7.57
N THR A 435 -27.66 -10.66 7.75
CA THR A 435 -29.01 -11.02 7.23
C THR A 435 -29.84 -9.93 6.60
N GLU A 436 -29.76 -8.70 7.10
CA GLU A 436 -30.63 -7.63 6.60
C GLU A 436 -30.10 -7.14 5.26
N LYS A 437 -30.83 -7.42 4.17
CA LYS A 437 -30.38 -7.14 2.80
C LYS A 437 -30.40 -5.64 2.51
N VAL A 438 -29.23 -5.09 2.21
CA VAL A 438 -29.02 -3.74 1.70
C VAL A 438 -28.38 -3.84 0.31
N ARG A 439 -28.96 -3.16 -0.67
CA ARG A 439 -28.34 -3.05 -1.99
C ARG A 439 -27.25 -1.99 -1.95
N VAL A 440 -26.06 -2.34 -2.41
CA VAL A 440 -24.93 -1.41 -2.49
C VAL A 440 -25.03 -0.62 -3.79
N ASP A 441 -24.92 0.72 -3.75
CA ASP A 441 -24.73 1.51 -4.96
C ASP A 441 -23.27 1.47 -5.41
N ALA A 442 -23.02 0.81 -6.53
CA ALA A 442 -21.69 0.66 -7.13
C ALA A 442 -21.76 0.87 -8.65
N PRO A 443 -22.04 2.09 -9.14
CA PRO A 443 -22.30 2.35 -10.55
C PRO A 443 -21.13 1.95 -11.47
N ALA A 444 -19.89 2.06 -10.99
CA ALA A 444 -18.70 1.69 -11.75
C ALA A 444 -18.56 0.18 -12.02
N LEU A 445 -19.26 -0.67 -11.25
CA LEU A 445 -19.21 -2.13 -11.36
C LEU A 445 -20.39 -2.73 -12.15
N LYS A 446 -21.44 -1.94 -12.45
CA LYS A 446 -22.66 -2.41 -13.12
C LYS A 446 -22.46 -3.08 -14.47
N LYS A 447 -21.31 -2.85 -15.13
CA LYS A 447 -20.96 -3.41 -16.44
C LYS A 447 -19.65 -4.20 -16.42
N ARG A 448 -19.17 -4.52 -15.23
CA ARG A 448 -17.95 -5.27 -15.01
C ARG A 448 -18.29 -6.63 -14.45
N GLU A 449 -17.43 -7.59 -14.73
CA GLU A 449 -17.51 -8.93 -14.14
C GLU A 449 -16.64 -8.93 -12.90
N VAL A 450 -17.25 -8.97 -11.72
CA VAL A 450 -16.55 -9.02 -10.43
C VAL A 450 -16.31 -10.47 -10.06
N VAL A 451 -15.04 -10.85 -10.01
CA VAL A 451 -14.60 -12.21 -9.67
C VAL A 451 -14.07 -12.32 -8.24
N GLN A 452 -13.61 -11.22 -7.64
CA GLN A 452 -13.27 -11.16 -6.21
C GLN A 452 -13.75 -9.86 -5.57
N LEU A 453 -14.17 -9.97 -4.31
CA LEU A 453 -14.55 -8.85 -3.45
C LEU A 453 -14.02 -9.11 -2.03
N ARG A 454 -13.16 -8.23 -1.53
CA ARG A 454 -12.61 -8.30 -0.16
C ARG A 454 -12.73 -6.97 0.55
N LEU A 455 -13.45 -6.95 1.65
CA LEU A 455 -13.59 -5.76 2.49
C LEU A 455 -12.37 -5.61 3.39
N SER A 456 -11.94 -4.37 3.60
CA SER A 456 -10.91 -4.08 4.59
C SER A 456 -11.44 -4.35 5.99
N ARG A 457 -10.55 -4.77 6.91
CA ARG A 457 -10.93 -5.04 8.30
C ARG A 457 -11.37 -3.79 9.06
N ASP A 458 -10.97 -2.61 8.60
CA ASP A 458 -11.48 -1.33 9.10
C ASP A 458 -12.89 -0.95 8.58
N GLY A 459 -13.40 -1.68 7.57
CA GLY A 459 -14.73 -1.50 6.99
C GLY A 459 -14.90 -0.31 6.04
N THR A 460 -13.83 0.40 5.71
CA THR A 460 -13.89 1.64 4.89
C THR A 460 -13.53 1.45 3.42
N ARG A 461 -12.96 0.30 3.04
CA ARG A 461 -12.45 0.04 1.69
C ARG A 461 -12.80 -1.36 1.22
N ALA A 462 -12.84 -1.55 -0.10
CA ALA A 462 -13.00 -2.86 -0.72
C ALA A 462 -12.00 -3.03 -1.86
N ALA A 463 -11.26 -4.15 -1.84
CA ALA A 463 -10.50 -4.63 -2.99
C ALA A 463 -11.43 -5.44 -3.90
N VAL A 464 -11.41 -5.15 -5.19
CA VAL A 464 -12.25 -5.77 -6.22
C VAL A 464 -11.37 -6.20 -7.36
N VAL A 465 -11.45 -7.48 -7.74
CA VAL A 465 -10.83 -7.98 -8.97
C VAL A 465 -11.91 -8.12 -10.01
N THR A 466 -11.69 -7.51 -11.19
CA THR A 466 -12.61 -7.60 -12.30
C THR A 466 -12.00 -8.36 -13.48
N ALA A 467 -12.77 -9.21 -14.14
CA ALA A 467 -12.33 -10.03 -15.26
C ALA A 467 -12.52 -9.35 -16.63
N ASP A 468 -13.06 -8.13 -16.66
CA ASP A 468 -13.18 -7.34 -17.88
C ASP A 468 -11.86 -6.61 -18.24
N GLY A 469 -11.43 -6.72 -19.50
CA GLY A 469 -10.29 -5.96 -20.05
C GLY A 469 -9.20 -6.82 -20.70
N ASP A 470 -8.11 -6.17 -21.09
CA ASP A 470 -6.85 -6.80 -21.52
C ASP A 470 -5.69 -6.12 -20.76
N PRO A 471 -4.98 -6.82 -19.85
CA PRO A 471 -5.18 -8.23 -19.48
C PRO A 471 -6.51 -8.47 -18.74
N GLU A 472 -7.03 -9.71 -18.84
CA GLU A 472 -8.16 -10.17 -18.01
C GLU A 472 -7.71 -10.21 -16.54
N GLY A 473 -8.42 -9.55 -15.62
CA GLY A 473 -8.03 -9.50 -14.21
C GLY A 473 -7.33 -8.20 -13.81
N ARG A 474 -8.10 -7.19 -13.41
CA ARG A 474 -7.61 -5.89 -12.93
C ARG A 474 -8.00 -5.68 -11.48
N LEU A 475 -7.08 -5.14 -10.67
CA LEU A 475 -7.30 -4.86 -9.25
C LEU A 475 -7.72 -3.41 -9.04
N TRP A 476 -8.82 -3.25 -8.33
CA TRP A 476 -9.37 -1.95 -7.95
C TRP A 476 -9.53 -1.87 -6.43
N VAL A 477 -9.26 -0.71 -5.85
CA VAL A 477 -9.63 -0.41 -4.47
C VAL A 477 -10.61 0.74 -4.45
N GLY A 478 -11.81 0.48 -3.93
CA GLY A 478 -12.86 1.48 -3.74
C GLY A 478 -13.07 1.79 -2.26
N ARG A 479 -13.70 2.92 -1.98
CA ARG A 479 -14.13 3.33 -0.64
C ARG A 479 -15.59 3.01 -0.39
N VAL A 480 -15.88 2.56 0.82
CA VAL A 480 -17.22 2.29 1.34
C VAL A 480 -17.70 3.51 2.10
N VAL A 481 -18.84 4.05 1.70
CA VAL A 481 -19.43 5.25 2.32
C VAL A 481 -20.92 5.04 2.59
N PRO A 482 -21.48 5.69 3.63
CA PRO A 482 -22.93 5.74 3.80
C PRO A 482 -23.62 6.39 2.59
N ASP A 483 -24.78 5.87 2.20
CA ASP A 483 -25.63 6.42 1.13
C ASP A 483 -27.07 6.62 1.63
N GLY A 484 -27.34 7.81 2.16
CA GLY A 484 -28.60 8.09 2.88
C GLY A 484 -28.64 7.44 4.27
N ASP A 485 -29.85 7.27 4.83
CA ASP A 485 -30.02 6.81 6.22
C ASP A 485 -29.67 5.32 6.41
N ASP A 486 -29.97 4.48 5.42
CA ASP A 486 -29.82 3.02 5.51
C ASP A 486 -28.98 2.41 4.37
N GLY A 487 -28.60 3.19 3.37
CA GLY A 487 -27.88 2.72 2.19
C GLY A 487 -26.37 2.77 2.36
N VAL A 488 -25.68 2.13 1.42
CA VAL A 488 -24.22 2.08 1.34
C VAL A 488 -23.81 2.19 -0.12
N ALA A 489 -22.76 2.94 -0.39
CA ALA A 489 -22.14 3.03 -1.70
C ALA A 489 -20.70 2.50 -1.66
N LEU A 490 -20.29 1.88 -2.76
CA LEU A 490 -18.91 1.50 -3.03
C LEU A 490 -18.47 2.20 -4.31
N GLY A 491 -17.50 3.10 -4.19
CA GLY A 491 -17.07 3.95 -5.31
C GLY A 491 -15.66 4.51 -5.16
N GLY A 492 -15.32 5.50 -5.98
CA GLY A 492 -13.99 6.10 -5.99
C GLY A 492 -12.89 5.08 -6.29
N PHE A 493 -13.07 4.21 -7.28
CA PHE A 493 -12.09 3.16 -7.53
C PHE A 493 -10.75 3.71 -8.02
N LEU A 494 -9.67 3.27 -7.38
CA LEU A 494 -8.29 3.43 -7.83
C LEU A 494 -7.80 2.08 -8.36
N GLU A 495 -7.19 2.08 -9.54
CA GLU A 495 -6.53 0.89 -10.06
C GLU A 495 -5.15 0.75 -9.42
N LEU A 496 -4.80 -0.47 -9.00
CA LEU A 496 -3.49 -0.78 -8.43
C LEU A 496 -2.86 -1.96 -9.18
N ALA A 497 -1.54 -2.07 -9.10
CA ALA A 497 -0.76 -3.19 -9.62
C ALA A 497 -0.97 -3.48 -11.13
N SER A 498 -1.18 -2.45 -11.96
CA SER A 498 -1.38 -2.59 -13.41
C SER A 498 -0.20 -3.27 -14.13
N GLU A 499 0.99 -3.26 -13.54
CA GLU A 499 2.21 -3.90 -14.00
C GLU A 499 2.30 -5.41 -13.68
N VAL A 500 1.40 -5.97 -12.87
CA VAL A 500 1.40 -7.39 -12.48
C VAL A 500 0.82 -8.27 -13.60
N GLY A 501 0.06 -7.72 -14.53
CA GLY A 501 -0.64 -8.46 -15.58
C GLY A 501 -2.01 -8.94 -15.10
N ALA A 502 -2.41 -10.15 -15.51
CA ALA A 502 -3.71 -10.73 -15.14
C ALA A 502 -3.75 -11.10 -13.65
N ILE A 503 -4.56 -10.40 -12.86
CA ILE A 503 -4.77 -10.65 -11.44
C ILE A 503 -6.00 -11.54 -11.25
N SER A 504 -5.88 -12.61 -10.46
CA SER A 504 -6.96 -13.58 -10.24
C SER A 504 -7.51 -13.59 -8.81
N ASP A 505 -6.68 -13.26 -7.80
CA ASP A 505 -7.10 -13.24 -6.41
C ASP A 505 -6.39 -12.17 -5.58
N ALA A 506 -7.03 -11.74 -4.50
CA ALA A 506 -6.52 -10.72 -3.59
C ALA A 506 -6.98 -10.96 -2.15
N ALA A 507 -6.14 -10.55 -1.19
CA ALA A 507 -6.44 -10.57 0.24
C ALA A 507 -5.77 -9.40 0.97
N TRP A 508 -6.40 -8.90 2.03
CA TRP A 508 -5.83 -7.84 2.86
C TRP A 508 -4.74 -8.38 3.78
N ARG A 509 -3.49 -7.94 3.56
CA ARG A 509 -2.35 -8.30 4.42
C ARG A 509 -2.26 -7.40 5.65
N SER A 510 -2.54 -6.11 5.49
CA SER A 510 -2.57 -5.10 6.56
C SER A 510 -3.61 -4.03 6.19
N GLY A 511 -3.71 -2.97 7.00
CA GLY A 511 -4.56 -1.82 6.66
C GLY A 511 -4.10 -1.03 5.42
N ASP A 512 -2.90 -1.25 4.91
CA ASP A 512 -2.28 -0.46 3.83
C ASP A 512 -1.61 -1.32 2.74
N GLN A 513 -1.77 -2.65 2.81
CA GLN A 513 -1.16 -3.58 1.87
C GLN A 513 -2.08 -4.75 1.54
N LEU A 514 -2.15 -5.08 0.25
CA LEU A 514 -2.80 -6.27 -0.27
C LEU A 514 -1.75 -7.35 -0.60
N ALA A 515 -2.13 -8.61 -0.47
CA ALA A 515 -1.48 -9.73 -1.13
C ALA A 515 -2.32 -10.11 -2.35
N VAL A 516 -1.68 -10.32 -3.50
CA VAL A 516 -2.33 -10.55 -4.79
C VAL A 516 -1.70 -11.74 -5.47
N LEU A 517 -2.52 -12.55 -6.13
CA LEU A 517 -2.09 -13.59 -7.05
C LEU A 517 -2.28 -13.09 -8.48
N GLY A 518 -1.21 -13.10 -9.28
CA GLY A 518 -1.28 -12.63 -10.66
C GLY A 518 -0.20 -13.21 -11.57
N GLN A 519 -0.47 -13.14 -12.88
CA GLN A 519 0.37 -13.70 -13.92
C GLN A 519 1.18 -12.62 -14.64
N LYS A 520 2.52 -12.68 -14.49
CA LYS A 520 3.47 -11.80 -15.19
C LYS A 520 4.43 -12.62 -16.05
N ASN A 521 4.55 -12.28 -17.33
CA ASN A 521 5.38 -13.01 -18.30
C ASN A 521 5.07 -14.53 -18.36
N GLY A 522 3.80 -14.89 -18.19
CA GLY A 522 3.31 -16.27 -18.22
C GLY A 522 3.53 -17.08 -16.93
N ALA A 523 4.16 -16.52 -15.89
CA ALA A 523 4.36 -17.18 -14.61
C ALA A 523 3.39 -16.65 -13.55
N MET A 524 2.69 -17.55 -12.87
CA MET A 524 1.83 -17.23 -11.73
C MET A 524 2.68 -16.94 -10.48
N ARG A 525 2.43 -15.80 -9.83
CA ARG A 525 3.22 -15.31 -8.69
C ARG A 525 2.34 -14.59 -7.69
N GLY A 526 2.75 -14.68 -6.42
CA GLY A 526 2.24 -13.78 -5.39
C GLY A 526 2.95 -12.42 -5.46
N TYR A 527 2.22 -11.36 -5.11
CA TYR A 527 2.72 -9.99 -4.99
C TYR A 527 2.18 -9.34 -3.72
N LEU A 528 2.97 -8.45 -3.14
CA LEU A 528 2.52 -7.48 -2.15
C LEU A 528 2.34 -6.14 -2.82
N VAL A 529 1.14 -5.58 -2.69
CA VAL A 529 0.70 -4.36 -3.35
C VAL A 529 0.38 -3.31 -2.28
N PRO A 530 1.21 -2.28 -2.11
CA PRO A 530 0.87 -1.13 -1.27
C PRO A 530 -0.34 -0.37 -1.81
N LEU A 531 -1.09 0.28 -0.93
CA LEU A 531 -2.23 1.11 -1.32
C LEU A 531 -1.87 2.53 -1.76
N ASP A 532 -0.58 2.86 -1.76
CA ASP A 532 -0.09 4.21 -2.09
C ASP A 532 -0.19 4.56 -3.59
N GLY A 533 -0.41 3.56 -4.46
CA GLY A 533 -0.66 3.74 -5.89
C GLY A 533 0.56 4.01 -6.76
N ALA A 534 1.77 4.17 -6.19
CA ALA A 534 2.99 4.39 -6.97
C ALA A 534 4.06 3.30 -6.76
N THR A 535 4.13 2.72 -5.57
CA THR A 535 5.15 1.72 -5.22
C THR A 535 4.91 0.43 -5.99
N ASP A 536 5.92 0.01 -6.74
CA ASP A 536 5.86 -1.21 -7.53
C ASP A 536 5.57 -2.45 -6.64
N PRO A 537 4.66 -3.35 -7.04
CA PRO A 537 4.38 -4.59 -6.36
C PRO A 537 5.61 -5.45 -6.16
N THR A 538 5.84 -5.87 -4.92
CA THR A 538 6.96 -6.74 -4.57
C THR A 538 6.55 -8.20 -4.72
N SER A 539 7.23 -8.93 -5.61
CA SER A 539 6.95 -10.37 -5.78
C SER A 539 7.35 -11.15 -4.52
N VAL A 540 6.52 -12.12 -4.12
CA VAL A 540 6.80 -13.06 -3.03
C VAL A 540 7.12 -14.47 -3.53
N GLY A 541 7.60 -14.57 -4.77
CA GLY A 541 7.96 -15.85 -5.40
C GLY A 541 6.89 -16.43 -6.34
N THR A 542 7.27 -17.51 -7.03
CA THR A 542 6.41 -18.23 -7.99
C THR A 542 5.71 -19.39 -7.31
N ILE A 543 4.43 -19.59 -7.64
CA ILE A 543 3.60 -20.68 -7.13
C ILE A 543 2.81 -21.23 -8.32
N THR A 544 3.28 -22.32 -8.92
CA THR A 544 2.79 -22.75 -10.24
C THR A 544 1.34 -23.25 -10.22
N SER A 545 0.91 -23.91 -9.14
CA SER A 545 -0.45 -24.45 -8.99
C SER A 545 -1.43 -23.47 -8.34
N ALA A 546 -0.98 -22.29 -7.88
CA ALA A 546 -1.83 -21.42 -7.06
C ALA A 546 -3.04 -20.88 -7.83
N GLU A 547 -4.20 -21.00 -7.20
CA GLU A 547 -5.48 -20.44 -7.65
C GLU A 547 -5.99 -19.35 -6.68
N THR A 548 -5.69 -19.49 -5.39
CA THR A 548 -6.13 -18.58 -4.33
C THR A 548 -4.99 -18.14 -3.41
N ILE A 549 -5.14 -16.98 -2.77
CA ILE A 549 -4.20 -16.41 -1.81
C ILE A 549 -4.92 -15.82 -0.59
N ALA A 550 -4.39 -16.12 0.60
CA ALA A 550 -4.86 -15.59 1.87
C ALA A 550 -3.75 -14.78 2.54
N ALA A 551 -4.15 -13.67 3.17
CA ALA A 551 -3.27 -12.84 3.95
C ALA A 551 -3.99 -12.28 5.19
N ALA A 552 -3.19 -12.06 6.24
CA ALA A 552 -3.61 -11.39 7.46
C ALA A 552 -2.40 -10.69 8.11
N PRO A 553 -2.65 -9.69 8.96
CA PRO A 553 -1.62 -8.99 9.71
C PRO A 553 -0.77 -9.98 10.52
N GLU A 554 0.56 -9.82 10.44
CA GLU A 554 1.53 -10.66 11.18
C GLU A 554 1.40 -12.17 10.95
N ARG A 555 0.72 -12.58 9.88
CA ARG A 555 0.62 -13.99 9.46
C ARG A 555 1.47 -14.26 8.20
N PRO A 556 1.95 -15.49 8.01
CA PRO A 556 2.46 -15.96 6.73
C PRO A 556 1.38 -15.82 5.65
N LEU A 557 1.80 -15.65 4.41
CA LEU A 557 0.89 -15.77 3.27
C LEU A 557 0.57 -17.25 3.06
N ILE A 558 -0.68 -17.54 2.69
CA ILE A 558 -1.13 -18.90 2.35
C ILE A 558 -1.63 -18.88 0.92
N ALA A 559 -1.28 -19.87 0.12
CA ALA A 559 -1.82 -20.06 -1.22
C ALA A 559 -2.45 -21.45 -1.32
N GLY A 560 -3.63 -21.53 -1.93
CA GLY A 560 -4.28 -22.78 -2.30
C GLY A 560 -4.02 -23.07 -3.77
N GLY A 561 -3.65 -24.31 -4.09
CA GLY A 561 -3.40 -24.72 -5.48
C GLY A 561 -4.37 -25.78 -6.01
N ASP A 562 -4.38 -25.92 -7.33
CA ASP A 562 -5.13 -26.95 -8.08
C ASP A 562 -4.69 -28.39 -7.76
N ASP A 563 -3.60 -28.54 -7.00
CA ASP A 563 -3.02 -29.79 -6.53
C ASP A 563 -3.55 -30.24 -5.15
N ASP A 564 -4.65 -29.62 -4.68
CA ASP A 564 -5.24 -29.83 -3.35
C ASP A 564 -4.24 -29.59 -2.20
N GLN A 565 -3.28 -28.67 -2.42
CA GLN A 565 -2.26 -28.31 -1.44
C GLN A 565 -2.35 -26.86 -1.02
N LEU A 566 -2.09 -26.64 0.27
CA LEU A 566 -1.79 -25.34 0.82
C LEU A 566 -0.29 -25.12 0.88
N TRP A 567 0.12 -23.94 0.48
CA TRP A 567 1.50 -23.46 0.50
C TRP A 567 1.60 -22.25 1.44
N LEU A 568 2.67 -22.18 2.23
CA LEU A 568 2.94 -21.10 3.18
C LEU A 568 4.25 -20.39 2.84
N THR A 569 4.31 -19.07 3.07
CA THR A 569 5.58 -18.32 3.09
C THR A 569 5.58 -17.22 4.15
N SER A 570 6.68 -17.13 4.90
CA SER A 570 6.91 -16.09 5.93
C SER A 570 8.02 -15.11 5.52
N ASP A 571 8.89 -15.48 4.59
CA ASP A 571 10.10 -14.74 4.20
C ASP A 571 10.04 -14.14 2.79
N ARG A 572 8.92 -14.31 2.08
CA ARG A 572 8.65 -13.80 0.72
C ARG A 572 9.55 -14.38 -0.38
N VAL A 573 10.32 -15.45 -0.12
CA VAL A 573 11.24 -16.02 -1.11
C VAL A 573 10.91 -17.47 -1.44
N LEU A 574 10.55 -18.27 -0.44
CA LEU A 574 10.26 -19.70 -0.62
C LEU A 574 8.87 -20.06 -0.10
N TRP A 575 8.12 -20.76 -0.94
CA TRP A 575 6.85 -21.37 -0.58
C TRP A 575 7.09 -22.81 -0.13
N GLN A 576 6.53 -23.15 1.03
CA GLN A 576 6.64 -24.48 1.62
C GLN A 576 5.26 -25.12 1.69
N ARG A 577 5.18 -26.43 1.41
CA ARG A 577 3.93 -27.17 1.56
C ARG A 577 3.55 -27.21 3.04
N ALA A 578 2.33 -26.77 3.35
CA ALA A 578 1.78 -26.72 4.68
C ALA A 578 1.02 -27.99 5.02
N THR A 579 -0.06 -28.24 4.28
CA THR A 579 -1.01 -29.32 4.51
C THR A 579 -1.90 -29.50 3.28
N GLU A 580 -2.73 -30.54 3.26
CA GLU A 580 -3.70 -30.78 2.18
C GLU A 580 -4.92 -29.86 2.34
N GLY A 581 -5.41 -29.28 1.25
CA GLY A 581 -6.58 -28.41 1.23
C GLY A 581 -6.51 -27.32 0.16
N THR A 582 -7.61 -26.61 -0.01
CA THR A 582 -7.80 -25.53 -0.98
C THR A 582 -8.43 -24.30 -0.35
N ASP A 583 -8.47 -23.20 -1.10
CA ASP A 583 -9.20 -21.97 -0.78
C ASP A 583 -8.92 -21.44 0.63
N PRO A 584 -7.66 -21.14 0.99
CA PRO A 584 -7.37 -20.59 2.30
C PRO A 584 -8.01 -19.20 2.45
N VAL A 585 -8.55 -18.92 3.63
CA VAL A 585 -9.15 -17.62 4.00
C VAL A 585 -8.74 -17.27 5.43
N PHE A 586 -8.39 -16.01 5.65
CA PHE A 586 -8.35 -15.44 7.00
C PHE A 586 -9.65 -14.68 7.29
N PRO A 587 -10.10 -14.61 8.55
CA PRO A 587 -11.30 -13.85 8.92
C PRO A 587 -11.28 -12.38 8.47
N GLY A 588 -12.47 -11.89 8.07
CA GLY A 588 -12.68 -10.60 7.41
C GLY A 588 -12.72 -10.73 5.89
#